data_AF-A0A662KSC8-F1
#
_entry.id   AF-A0A662KSC8-F1
#
_cell.length_a   1.000
_cell.length_b   1.000
_cell.length_c   1.000
_cell.angle_alpha   90.00
_cell.angle_beta   90.00
_cell.angle_gamma   90.00
#
_symmetry.space_group_name_H-M   'P 1'
#
loop_
_entity.id
_entity.type
_entity.pdbx_description
1 polymer ?
#
loop_
_entity_poly.entity_id
_entity_poly.type
_entity_poly.pdbx_seq_one_letter_code
_entity_poly.pdbx_strand_id
1 'polypeptide(L)'
;MSIERERTITTILTLLISHAITFFVYLIFCKELKSHPLITSCMPIKSIRLKSIEGRRYIDLNEKPRQIRIDHNSTITRFSASTDKSATVEFQYTASYGAIGVIRMEGSLTYEEKDARKVAETWTKSRKMPDEVAGKIHTAIMHACVPEAVFIAKDLTLPPPIPLPQINIGKKPSPKSGPEVA
;
A
#
# COMPACT_ATOMS: atom_id res chain seq x y z
N MET A 1 -1.11 3.44 -70.81
CA MET A 1 -0.20 2.72 -69.88
C MET A 1 0.38 3.59 -68.75
N SER A 2 -0.05 4.86 -68.59
CA SER A 2 0.41 5.75 -67.51
C SER A 2 -0.52 5.81 -66.28
N ILE A 3 -1.84 5.66 -66.48
CA ILE A 3 -2.85 5.83 -65.41
C ILE A 3 -2.79 4.70 -64.36
N GLU A 4 -2.51 3.46 -64.78
CA GLU A 4 -2.39 2.32 -63.86
C GLU A 4 -1.18 2.48 -62.91
N ARG A 5 -0.10 3.09 -63.41
CA ARG A 5 1.15 3.30 -62.65
C ARG A 5 0.99 4.36 -61.56
N GLU A 6 0.22 5.40 -61.81
CA GLU A 6 -0.09 6.45 -60.82
C GLU A 6 -0.99 5.93 -59.69
N ARG A 7 -1.95 5.05 -60.00
CA ARG A 7 -2.82 4.43 -58.99
C ARG A 7 -2.04 3.50 -58.05
N THR A 8 -1.08 2.73 -58.57
CA THR A 8 -0.22 1.87 -57.74
C THR A 8 0.66 2.70 -56.78
N ILE A 9 1.25 3.80 -57.27
CA ILE A 9 2.11 4.67 -56.44
C ILE A 9 1.30 5.35 -55.33
N THR A 10 0.09 5.83 -55.66
CA THR A 10 -0.79 6.49 -54.69
C THR A 10 -1.25 5.52 -53.59
N THR A 11 -1.51 4.26 -53.94
CA THR A 11 -1.92 3.22 -52.99
C THR A 11 -0.79 2.78 -52.06
N ILE A 12 0.44 2.69 -52.58
CA ILE A 12 1.63 2.37 -51.77
C ILE A 12 1.93 3.52 -50.80
N LEU A 13 1.81 4.76 -51.26
CA LEU A 13 2.07 5.94 -50.43
C LEU A 13 1.06 6.07 -49.28
N THR A 14 -0.23 5.82 -49.52
CA THR A 14 -1.25 5.82 -48.46
C THR A 14 -1.06 4.69 -47.44
N LEU A 15 -0.64 3.50 -47.89
CA LEU A 15 -0.30 2.40 -46.98
C LEU A 15 0.91 2.72 -46.09
N LEU A 16 1.95 3.35 -46.64
CA LEU A 16 3.15 3.74 -45.89
C LEU A 16 2.83 4.84 -44.86
N ILE A 17 2.01 5.82 -45.23
CA ILE A 17 1.58 6.88 -44.32
C ILE A 17 0.73 6.29 -43.18
N SER A 18 -0.18 5.36 -43.46
CA SER A 18 -1.00 4.70 -42.45
C SER A 18 -0.17 3.89 -41.43
N HIS A 19 0.84 3.15 -41.91
CA HIS A 19 1.77 2.44 -41.02
C HIS A 19 2.62 3.40 -40.19
N ALA A 20 3.12 4.50 -40.79
CA ALA A 20 3.91 5.50 -40.09
C ALA A 20 3.11 6.20 -38.99
N ILE A 21 1.84 6.57 -39.26
CA ILE A 21 0.95 7.19 -38.26
C ILE A 21 0.65 6.19 -37.14
N THR A 22 0.35 4.93 -37.46
CA THR A 22 0.09 3.89 -36.45
C THR A 22 1.31 3.67 -35.55
N PHE A 23 2.51 3.63 -36.15
CA PHE A 23 3.76 3.49 -35.40
C PHE A 23 4.05 4.72 -34.53
N PHE A 24 3.75 5.92 -35.02
CA PHE A 24 3.94 7.16 -34.28
C PHE A 24 2.95 7.30 -33.11
N VAL A 25 1.67 6.93 -33.31
CA VAL A 25 0.66 6.86 -32.26
C VAL A 25 1.06 5.81 -31.21
N TYR A 26 1.59 4.66 -31.64
CA TYR A 26 2.11 3.63 -30.73
C TYR A 26 3.31 4.13 -29.92
N LEU A 27 4.24 4.87 -30.54
CA LEU A 27 5.37 5.47 -29.85
C LEU A 27 4.94 6.55 -28.84
N ILE A 28 3.97 7.40 -29.19
CA ILE A 28 3.39 8.38 -28.27
C ILE A 28 2.69 7.67 -27.11
N PHE A 29 1.86 6.66 -27.39
CA PHE A 29 1.18 5.87 -26.37
C PHE A 29 2.16 5.12 -25.45
N CYS A 30 3.25 4.57 -25.99
CA CYS A 30 4.34 3.98 -25.20
C CYS A 30 5.11 5.01 -24.37
N LYS A 31 5.21 6.26 -24.83
CA LYS A 31 5.84 7.34 -24.09
C LYS A 31 4.94 7.84 -22.94
N GLU A 32 3.64 7.89 -23.16
CA GLU A 32 2.64 8.25 -22.15
C GLU A 32 2.43 7.13 -21.12
N LEU A 33 2.54 5.86 -21.51
CA LEU A 33 2.54 4.74 -20.55
C LEU A 33 3.74 4.76 -19.58
N LYS A 34 4.85 5.38 -19.96
CA LYS A 34 6.02 5.58 -19.09
C LYS A 34 5.90 6.80 -18.17
N SER A 35 4.95 7.72 -18.41
CA SER A 35 4.70 8.89 -17.56
C SER A 35 3.59 8.64 -16.52
N HIS A 36 2.91 7.49 -16.55
CA HIS A 36 1.98 7.09 -15.50
C HIS A 36 2.74 6.67 -14.22
N PRO A 37 2.55 7.36 -13.08
CA PRO A 37 3.28 7.11 -11.84
C PRO A 37 2.89 5.79 -11.13
N LEU A 38 2.04 4.96 -11.73
CA LEU A 38 1.51 3.75 -11.12
C LEU A 38 2.13 2.44 -11.65
N ILE A 39 3.05 2.48 -12.62
CA ILE A 39 3.52 1.25 -13.30
C ILE A 39 5.05 1.05 -13.26
N THR A 40 5.87 1.94 -12.67
CA THR A 40 7.34 1.70 -12.62
C THR A 40 8.01 2.11 -11.31
N SER A 41 7.51 1.59 -10.20
CA SER A 41 8.41 1.10 -9.16
C SER A 41 7.90 -0.24 -8.68
N CYS A 42 8.58 -1.32 -9.07
CA CYS A 42 8.43 -2.59 -8.37
C CYS A 42 8.73 -2.30 -6.89
N MET A 43 7.79 -2.61 -5.98
CA MET A 43 8.07 -2.45 -4.55
C MET A 43 9.39 -3.16 -4.26
N PRO A 44 10.41 -2.48 -3.69
CA PRO A 44 11.74 -3.06 -3.46
C PRO A 44 11.74 -4.09 -2.31
N ILE A 45 10.60 -4.68 -1.98
CA ILE A 45 10.43 -5.61 -0.87
C ILE A 45 10.24 -7.00 -1.46
N LYS A 46 11.24 -7.87 -1.32
CA LYS A 46 11.22 -9.22 -1.88
C LYS A 46 10.42 -10.21 -1.05
N SER A 47 10.53 -10.13 0.27
CA SER A 47 9.86 -11.05 1.19
C SER A 47 9.65 -10.43 2.55
N ILE A 48 8.62 -10.89 3.26
CA ILE A 48 8.32 -10.56 4.65
C ILE A 48 8.04 -11.85 5.41
N ARG A 49 8.55 -11.96 6.65
CA ARG A 49 8.34 -13.11 7.53
C ARG A 49 8.08 -12.63 8.94
N LEU A 50 6.97 -13.07 9.53
CA LEU A 50 6.70 -12.90 10.94
C LEU A 50 7.56 -13.87 11.76
N LYS A 51 8.06 -13.39 12.89
CA LYS A 51 8.91 -14.12 13.83
C LYS A 51 8.16 -14.39 15.14
N SER A 52 7.41 -13.41 15.64
CA SER A 52 6.59 -13.57 16.84
C SER A 52 5.28 -12.82 16.70
N ILE A 53 4.26 -13.34 17.37
CA ILE A 53 2.94 -12.74 17.49
C ILE A 53 2.57 -12.82 18.97
N GLU A 54 2.24 -11.68 19.55
CA GLU A 54 1.79 -11.55 20.93
C GLU A 54 0.47 -10.77 20.93
N GLY A 55 -0.59 -11.35 21.48
CA GLY A 55 -1.89 -10.70 21.58
C GLY A 55 -2.41 -10.80 23.00
N ARG A 56 -2.82 -9.68 23.58
CA ARG A 56 -3.37 -9.61 24.95
C ARG A 56 -4.60 -8.75 25.00
N ARG A 57 -5.64 -9.26 25.67
CA ARG A 57 -6.79 -8.49 26.16
C ARG A 57 -6.61 -8.30 27.66
N TYR A 58 -6.81 -7.07 28.14
CA TYR A 58 -6.62 -6.70 29.54
C TYR A 58 -7.93 -6.59 30.32
N ILE A 59 -9.05 -6.32 29.64
CA ILE A 59 -10.35 -6.14 30.28
C ILE A 59 -11.26 -7.35 30.09
N ASP A 60 -12.14 -7.59 31.05
CA ASP A 60 -13.19 -8.59 30.94
C ASP A 60 -14.26 -8.17 29.91
N LEU A 61 -15.02 -9.15 29.40
CA LEU A 61 -16.06 -8.94 28.40
C LEU A 61 -17.25 -8.09 28.89
N ASN A 62 -17.44 -7.99 30.22
CA ASN A 62 -18.58 -7.33 30.84
C ASN A 62 -18.39 -5.83 31.07
N GLU A 63 -17.17 -5.30 30.90
CA GLU A 63 -16.92 -3.87 31.01
C GLU A 63 -17.24 -3.16 29.69
N LYS A 64 -18.13 -2.17 29.74
CA LYS A 64 -18.50 -1.39 28.55
C LYS A 64 -17.27 -0.62 28.03
N PRO A 65 -16.83 -0.87 26.78
CA PRO A 65 -15.71 -0.14 26.23
C PRO A 65 -16.06 1.35 26.10
N ARG A 66 -15.23 2.20 26.72
CA ARG A 66 -15.22 3.65 26.44
C ARG A 66 -14.75 3.87 25.00
N GLN A 67 -14.92 5.07 24.45
CA GLN A 67 -14.47 5.40 23.10
C GLN A 67 -13.04 4.89 22.85
N ILE A 68 -12.93 3.92 21.95
CA ILE A 68 -11.68 3.18 21.73
C ILE A 68 -10.89 3.90 20.64
N ARG A 69 -9.71 4.40 21.01
CA ARG A 69 -8.71 4.83 20.05
C ARG A 69 -7.83 3.63 19.73
N ILE A 70 -7.73 3.31 18.44
CA ILE A 70 -6.86 2.25 17.95
C ILE A 70 -5.68 2.93 17.27
N ASP A 71 -4.48 2.74 17.81
CA ASP A 71 -3.25 3.30 17.26
C ASP A 71 -2.39 2.20 16.63
N HIS A 72 -1.91 2.46 15.43
CA HIS A 72 -0.95 1.61 14.73
C HIS A 72 0.42 2.25 14.77
N ASN A 73 1.40 1.50 15.26
CA ASN A 73 2.78 1.88 15.20
C ASN A 73 3.61 0.79 14.51
N SER A 74 4.61 1.20 13.76
CA SER A 74 5.65 0.30 13.28
C SER A 74 7.01 0.92 13.52
N THR A 75 7.93 0.12 13.98
CA THR A 75 9.27 0.57 14.35
C THR A 75 10.29 -0.39 13.75
N ILE A 76 11.29 0.19 13.10
CA ILE A 76 12.41 -0.57 12.55
C ILE A 76 13.40 -0.79 13.68
N THR A 77 13.62 -2.05 14.06
CA THR A 77 14.51 -2.42 15.17
C THR A 77 15.94 -2.58 14.68
N ARG A 78 16.11 -3.11 13.45
CA ARG A 78 17.42 -3.34 12.84
C ARG A 78 17.34 -3.18 11.32
N PHE A 79 18.42 -2.68 10.73
CA PHE A 79 18.62 -2.64 9.29
C PHE A 79 20.07 -3.05 9.02
N SER A 80 20.27 -4.20 8.40
CA SER A 80 21.60 -4.74 8.09
C SER A 80 21.73 -5.09 6.62
N ALA A 81 22.84 -4.70 5.99
CA ALA A 81 23.14 -5.11 4.63
C ALA A 81 23.40 -6.62 4.57
N SER A 82 22.80 -7.30 3.60
CA SER A 82 23.00 -8.72 3.33
C SER A 82 23.85 -8.93 2.08
N THR A 83 23.69 -8.07 1.07
CA THR A 83 24.50 -8.01 -0.15
C THR A 83 24.57 -6.54 -0.61
N ASP A 84 25.37 -6.21 -1.62
CA ASP A 84 25.46 -4.83 -2.12
C ASP A 84 24.12 -4.24 -2.58
N LYS A 85 23.19 -5.09 -3.02
CA LYS A 85 21.85 -4.70 -3.48
C LYS A 85 20.72 -5.12 -2.56
N SER A 86 21.00 -5.79 -1.44
CA SER A 86 19.96 -6.33 -0.57
C SER A 86 20.28 -6.11 0.90
N ALA A 87 19.25 -5.91 1.69
CA ALA A 87 19.36 -5.73 3.12
C ALA A 87 18.18 -6.38 3.84
N THR A 88 18.44 -6.81 5.07
CA THR A 88 17.43 -7.34 5.98
C THR A 88 17.03 -6.25 6.96
N VAL A 89 15.72 -6.05 7.08
CA VAL A 89 15.12 -5.10 8.02
C VAL A 89 14.31 -5.88 9.03
N GLU A 90 14.67 -5.78 10.30
CA GLU A 90 13.87 -6.31 11.40
C GLU A 90 12.94 -5.20 11.90
N PHE A 91 11.69 -5.57 12.22
CA PHE A 91 10.67 -4.62 12.60
C PHE A 91 9.81 -5.15 13.75
N GLN A 92 9.18 -4.21 14.44
CA GLN A 92 8.09 -4.45 15.37
C GLN A 92 6.87 -3.64 14.93
N TYR A 93 5.73 -4.31 14.82
CA TYR A 93 4.42 -3.72 14.65
C TYR A 93 3.64 -3.77 15.96
N THR A 94 2.82 -2.76 16.23
CA THR A 94 1.95 -2.72 17.40
C THR A 94 0.61 -2.07 17.06
N ALA A 95 -0.49 -2.78 17.32
CA ALA A 95 -1.84 -2.25 17.35
C ALA A 95 -2.27 -2.12 18.82
N SER A 96 -2.47 -0.89 19.28
CA SER A 96 -2.84 -0.57 20.66
C SER A 96 -4.31 -0.19 20.74
N TYR A 97 -5.02 -0.77 21.70
CA TYR A 97 -6.45 -0.50 21.98
C TYR A 97 -6.63 0.30 23.28
N GLY A 98 -5.63 1.11 23.64
CA GLY A 98 -5.60 1.82 24.92
C GLY A 98 -5.56 0.84 26.09
N ALA A 99 -6.51 0.96 27.02
CA ALA A 99 -6.59 0.09 28.19
C ALA A 99 -7.16 -1.32 27.91
N ILE A 100 -7.66 -1.57 26.70
CA ILE A 100 -8.41 -2.80 26.39
C ILE A 100 -7.49 -3.97 26.05
N GLY A 101 -6.38 -3.69 25.36
CA GLY A 101 -5.51 -4.74 24.85
C GLY A 101 -4.46 -4.23 23.89
N VAL A 102 -3.60 -5.15 23.45
CA VAL A 102 -2.52 -4.89 22.51
C VAL A 102 -2.28 -6.12 21.63
N ILE A 103 -1.94 -5.88 20.37
CA ILE A 103 -1.38 -6.89 19.47
C ILE A 103 -0.01 -6.40 19.04
N ARG A 104 1.02 -7.22 19.25
CA ARG A 104 2.41 -6.96 18.87
C ARG A 104 2.88 -8.06 17.94
N MET A 105 3.56 -7.67 16.88
CA MET A 105 4.16 -8.61 15.94
C MET A 105 5.58 -8.19 15.66
N GLU A 106 6.50 -9.15 15.68
CA GLU A 106 7.88 -8.95 15.29
C GLU A 106 8.16 -9.75 14.04
N GLY A 107 8.98 -9.20 13.16
CA GLY A 107 9.29 -9.86 11.90
C GLY A 107 10.53 -9.30 11.23
N SER A 108 10.78 -9.82 10.03
CA SER A 108 11.84 -9.35 9.17
C SER A 108 11.37 -9.28 7.73
N LEU A 109 11.93 -8.35 6.97
CA LEU A 109 11.70 -8.24 5.53
C LEU A 109 13.02 -8.07 4.79
N THR A 110 13.01 -8.42 3.50
CA THR A 110 14.15 -8.24 2.59
C THR A 110 13.89 -7.05 1.69
N TYR A 111 14.71 -6.02 1.84
CA TYR A 111 14.72 -4.83 1.01
C TYR A 111 15.81 -4.94 -0.06
N GLU A 112 15.46 -4.74 -1.33
CA GLU A 112 16.34 -4.88 -2.48
C GLU A 112 16.29 -3.64 -3.37
N GLU A 113 17.40 -2.91 -3.37
CA GLU A 113 17.59 -1.72 -4.18
C GLU A 113 19.09 -1.49 -4.39
N LYS A 114 19.47 -0.78 -5.45
CA LYS A 114 20.89 -0.56 -5.81
C LYS A 114 21.71 0.07 -4.68
N ASP A 115 21.08 0.90 -3.85
CA ASP A 115 21.72 1.60 -2.73
C ASP A 115 21.38 1.02 -1.36
N ALA A 116 20.78 -0.18 -1.30
CA ALA A 116 20.32 -0.80 -0.04
C ALA A 116 21.43 -0.90 1.02
N ARG A 117 22.67 -1.19 0.61
CA ARG A 117 23.82 -1.24 1.50
C ARG A 117 24.15 0.13 2.12
N LYS A 118 24.18 1.19 1.32
CA LYS A 118 24.47 2.56 1.82
C LYS A 118 23.41 3.02 2.81
N VAL A 119 22.14 2.70 2.54
CA VAL A 119 21.04 3.02 3.46
C VAL A 119 21.19 2.26 4.78
N ALA A 120 21.51 0.96 4.73
CA ALA A 120 21.76 0.16 5.93
C ALA A 120 22.92 0.70 6.77
N GLU A 121 24.02 1.10 6.13
CA GLU A 121 25.18 1.70 6.81
C GLU A 121 24.82 3.06 7.44
N THR A 122 24.02 3.88 6.75
CA THR A 122 23.52 5.18 7.27
C THR A 122 22.61 4.99 8.47
N TRP A 123 21.69 4.02 8.41
CA TRP A 123 20.83 3.65 9.52
C TRP A 123 21.63 3.19 10.73
N THR A 124 22.65 2.36 10.52
CA THR A 124 23.50 1.85 11.61
C THR A 124 24.20 3.00 12.36
N LYS A 125 24.63 4.04 11.63
CA LYS A 125 25.32 5.20 12.22
C LYS A 125 24.39 6.21 12.88
N SER A 126 23.23 6.47 12.29
CA SER A 126 22.40 7.65 12.64
C SER A 126 20.98 7.31 13.08
N ARG A 127 20.54 6.05 12.91
CA ARG A 127 19.13 5.62 13.00
C ARG A 127 18.18 6.47 12.14
N LYS A 128 18.72 7.04 11.06
CA LYS A 128 17.96 7.77 10.04
C LYS A 128 18.11 7.06 8.71
N MET A 129 17.06 7.14 7.92
CA MET A 129 17.04 6.69 6.53
C MET A 129 16.23 7.71 5.71
N PRO A 130 16.34 7.71 4.38
CA PRO A 130 15.53 8.59 3.54
C PRO A 130 14.04 8.31 3.73
N ASP A 131 13.22 9.37 3.75
CA ASP A 131 11.76 9.26 3.99
C ASP A 131 11.07 8.38 2.94
N GLU A 132 11.56 8.38 1.70
CA GLU A 132 11.05 7.50 0.64
C GLU A 132 11.25 6.02 0.99
N VAL A 133 12.43 5.66 1.51
CA VAL A 133 12.75 4.27 1.89
C VAL A 133 11.94 3.88 3.13
N ALA A 134 11.86 4.78 4.12
CA ALA A 134 11.02 4.58 5.30
C ALA A 134 9.56 4.34 4.90
N GLY A 135 9.01 5.18 4.02
CA GLY A 135 7.63 5.05 3.53
C GLY A 135 7.37 3.69 2.87
N LYS A 136 8.28 3.24 2.00
CA LYS A 136 8.18 1.92 1.34
C LYS A 136 8.21 0.77 2.36
N ILE A 137 9.14 0.81 3.32
CA ILE A 137 9.29 -0.22 4.36
C ILE A 137 8.05 -0.25 5.27
N HIS A 138 7.63 0.91 5.80
CA HIS A 138 6.47 1.00 6.69
C HIS A 138 5.18 0.58 5.98
N THR A 139 4.99 0.97 4.72
CA THR A 139 3.83 0.53 3.92
C THR A 139 3.81 -0.99 3.77
N ALA A 140 4.95 -1.61 3.47
CA ALA A 140 5.03 -3.06 3.35
C ALA A 140 4.76 -3.78 4.69
N ILE A 141 5.27 -3.24 5.81
CA ILE A 141 4.96 -3.74 7.15
C ILE A 141 3.46 -3.67 7.42
N MET A 142 2.81 -2.53 7.13
CA MET A 142 1.36 -2.35 7.33
C MET A 142 0.54 -3.33 6.48
N HIS A 143 0.87 -3.49 5.21
CA HIS A 143 0.17 -4.41 4.30
C HIS A 143 0.25 -5.87 4.76
N ALA A 144 1.35 -6.27 5.40
CA ALA A 144 1.48 -7.62 5.94
C ALA A 144 0.85 -7.76 7.34
N CYS A 145 1.05 -6.79 8.22
CA CYS A 145 0.67 -6.91 9.63
C CYS A 145 -0.79 -6.58 9.90
N VAL A 146 -1.39 -5.60 9.22
CA VAL A 146 -2.77 -5.18 9.50
C VAL A 146 -3.78 -6.30 9.24
N PRO A 147 -3.71 -7.07 8.12
CA PRO A 147 -4.61 -8.19 7.90
C PRO A 147 -4.49 -9.27 8.99
N GLU A 148 -3.27 -9.63 9.38
CA GLU A 148 -3.03 -10.61 10.45
C GLU A 148 -3.57 -10.11 11.80
N ALA A 149 -3.39 -8.82 12.09
CA ALA A 149 -3.94 -8.21 13.30
C ALA A 149 -5.48 -8.27 13.35
N VAL A 150 -6.19 -8.23 12.21
CA VAL A 150 -7.65 -8.40 12.16
C VAL A 150 -8.06 -9.80 12.62
N PHE A 151 -7.34 -10.84 12.22
CA PHE A 151 -7.63 -12.21 12.64
C PHE A 151 -7.35 -12.42 14.14
N ILE A 152 -6.20 -11.92 14.62
CA ILE A 152 -5.85 -12.00 16.04
C ILE A 152 -6.85 -11.21 16.90
N ALA A 153 -7.27 -10.02 16.45
CA ALA A 153 -8.26 -9.21 17.15
C ALA A 153 -9.58 -9.95 17.30
N LYS A 154 -10.02 -10.66 16.24
CA LYS A 154 -11.22 -11.51 16.30
C LYS A 154 -11.09 -12.59 17.37
N ASP A 155 -9.97 -13.31 17.42
CA ASP A 155 -9.75 -14.38 18.39
C ASP A 155 -9.71 -13.86 19.84
N LEU A 156 -9.17 -12.65 20.03
CA LEU A 156 -9.14 -11.96 21.32
C LEU A 156 -10.41 -11.16 21.62
N THR A 157 -11.44 -11.23 20.77
CA THR A 157 -12.68 -10.43 20.87
C THR A 157 -12.45 -8.92 20.97
N LEU A 158 -11.32 -8.44 20.44
CA LEU A 158 -10.99 -7.03 20.29
C LEU A 158 -11.69 -6.47 19.03
N PRO A 159 -12.00 -5.17 18.98
CA PRO A 159 -12.50 -4.57 17.74
C PRO A 159 -11.45 -4.72 16.62
N PRO A 160 -11.87 -4.85 15.36
CA PRO A 160 -10.94 -4.95 14.25
C PRO A 160 -10.09 -3.66 14.17
N PRO A 161 -8.76 -3.78 14.00
CA PRO A 161 -7.87 -2.62 13.92
C PRO A 161 -7.88 -2.00 12.52
N ILE A 162 -9.05 -1.93 11.88
CA ILE A 162 -9.24 -1.30 10.58
C ILE A 162 -10.47 -0.40 10.64
N PRO A 163 -10.44 0.78 9.99
CA PRO A 163 -11.62 1.61 9.88
C PRO A 163 -12.70 0.88 9.07
N LEU A 164 -13.87 0.71 9.66
CA LEU A 164 -15.01 0.11 8.96
C LEU A 164 -15.70 1.16 8.08
N PRO A 165 -16.12 0.79 6.85
CA PRO A 165 -16.90 1.68 6.02
C PRO A 165 -18.25 1.95 6.68
N GLN A 166 -18.65 3.22 6.76
CA GLN A 166 -19.97 3.62 7.23
C GLN A 166 -20.95 3.56 6.06
N ILE A 167 -21.93 2.65 6.13
CA ILE A 167 -23.02 2.61 5.16
C ILE A 167 -24.09 3.60 5.60
N ASN A 168 -24.11 4.77 4.97
CA ASN A 168 -25.21 5.71 5.12
C ASN A 168 -26.38 5.24 4.25
N ILE A 169 -27.22 4.35 4.77
CA ILE A 169 -28.51 4.08 4.14
C ILE A 169 -29.35 5.33 4.33
N GLY A 170 -29.62 6.03 3.24
CA GLY A 170 -30.32 7.32 3.24
C GLY A 170 -31.58 7.27 4.10
N LYS A 171 -31.57 8.02 5.19
CA LYS A 171 -32.78 8.34 5.95
C LYS A 171 -33.65 9.14 4.98
N LYS A 172 -34.71 8.54 4.45
CA LYS A 172 -35.78 9.28 3.74
C LYS A 172 -36.15 10.47 4.64
N PRO A 173 -36.16 11.71 4.13
CA PRO A 173 -36.62 12.83 4.94
C PRO A 173 -38.07 12.54 5.34
N SER A 174 -38.31 12.40 6.65
CA SER A 174 -39.65 12.33 7.20
C SER A 174 -40.37 13.63 6.84
N PRO A 175 -41.54 13.59 6.18
CA PRO A 175 -42.34 14.80 5.98
C PRO A 175 -42.71 15.31 7.38
N LYS A 176 -42.36 16.57 7.68
CA LYS A 176 -42.84 17.23 8.89
C LYS A 176 -44.36 17.33 8.77
N SER A 177 -45.06 16.42 9.43
CA SER A 177 -46.48 16.55 9.72
C SER A 177 -46.63 17.26 11.07
N GLY A 178 -47.38 18.36 11.05
CA GLY A 178 -48.15 18.82 12.20
C GLY A 178 -48.05 20.32 12.50
N PRO A 179 -49.10 20.97 13.07
CA PRO A 179 -50.51 20.58 13.14
C PRO A 179 -51.48 21.62 12.54
N GLU A 180 -52.62 21.10 12.10
CA GLU A 180 -53.90 21.78 11.88
C GLU A 180 -54.48 22.31 13.21
N VAL A 181 -55.44 23.25 13.11
CA VAL A 181 -56.27 23.97 14.13
C VAL A 181 -55.70 25.29 14.67
N ALA A 182 -56.42 26.42 14.68
CA ALA A 182 -57.85 26.73 14.50
C ALA A 182 -58.07 28.07 13.78
#